data_AF-A0A177Q3P6-F1
#
_entry.id   AF-A0A177Q3P6-F1
#
_cell.length_a   1.000
_cell.length_b   1.000
_cell.length_c   1.000
_cell.angle_alpha   90.00
_cell.angle_beta   90.00
_cell.angle_gamma   90.00
#
_symmetry.space_group_name_H-M   'P 1'
#
loop_
_entity.id
_entity.type
_entity.pdbx_description
1 polymer ?
#
loop_
_entity_poly.entity_id
_entity_poly.type
_entity_poly.pdbx_seq_one_letter_code
_entity_poly.pdbx_strand_id
1 'polypeptide(L)'
;MRPDPPRILQGIGISVLTAVTPEVQTAFGQSLSGMAGMLNLMIAQEFDRMADRLLTENAAIVGLLEDASPLVDPPLQTRIAACPAELQPANYLVSTLQSANDRLRAVLIDVHAAVVALPGDDAAKMNERIWDELRESTRRRHIVVPR
;
A
#
# COMPACT_ATOMS: atom_id res chain seq x y z
N MET A 1 -24.81 11.17 -15.37
CA MET A 1 -23.34 11.33 -15.33
C MET A 1 -22.83 10.59 -14.11
N ARG A 2 -21.82 9.73 -14.25
CA ARG A 2 -21.13 9.12 -13.10
C ARG A 2 -19.99 10.09 -12.72
N PRO A 3 -19.93 10.59 -11.47
CA PRO A 3 -18.79 11.37 -11.03
C PRO A 3 -17.54 10.49 -11.13
N ASP A 4 -16.49 11.04 -11.76
CA ASP A 4 -15.16 10.42 -11.93
C ASP A 4 -14.19 11.19 -11.03
N PRO A 5 -13.90 10.69 -9.82
CA PRO A 5 -13.10 11.43 -8.85
C PRO A 5 -11.68 11.77 -9.34
N PRO A 6 -10.93 10.86 -9.99
CA PRO A 6 -9.67 11.22 -10.64
C PRO A 6 -9.79 12.42 -11.57
N ARG A 7 -10.80 12.44 -12.46
CA ARG A 7 -11.01 13.54 -13.40
C ARG A 7 -11.36 14.85 -12.71
N ILE A 8 -12.17 14.80 -11.66
CA ILE A 8 -12.55 15.99 -10.88
C ILE A 8 -11.32 16.57 -10.16
N LEU A 9 -10.55 15.73 -9.47
CA LEU A 9 -9.34 16.14 -8.75
C LEU A 9 -8.27 16.69 -9.71
N GLN A 10 -8.10 16.07 -10.89
CA GLN A 10 -7.23 16.60 -11.95
C GLN A 10 -7.66 17.99 -12.41
N GLY A 11 -8.96 18.18 -12.67
CA GLY A 11 -9.51 19.47 -13.08
C GLY A 11 -9.30 20.56 -12.02
N ILE A 12 -9.52 20.23 -10.74
CA ILE A 12 -9.26 21.15 -9.62
C ILE A 12 -7.76 21.47 -9.55
N GLY A 13 -6.88 20.47 -9.59
CA GLY A 13 -5.43 20.65 -9.53
C GLY A 13 -4.90 21.56 -10.64
N ILE A 14 -5.30 21.31 -11.88
CA ILE A 14 -4.95 22.15 -13.04
C ILE A 14 -5.46 23.58 -12.83
N SER A 15 -6.74 23.74 -12.45
CA SER A 15 -7.33 25.07 -12.23
C SER A 15 -6.61 25.86 -11.15
N VAL A 16 -6.20 25.20 -10.05
CA VAL A 16 -5.41 25.85 -9.01
C VAL A 16 -4.08 26.34 -9.59
N LEU A 17 -3.35 25.49 -10.31
CA LEU A 17 -2.03 25.82 -10.87
C LEU A 17 -2.09 26.90 -11.95
N THR A 18 -3.09 26.85 -12.84
CA THR A 18 -3.12 27.71 -14.04
C THR A 18 -3.99 28.94 -13.91
N ALA A 19 -4.97 28.94 -12.99
CA ALA A 19 -5.92 30.05 -12.84
C ALA A 19 -5.88 30.70 -11.45
N VAL A 20 -5.63 29.95 -10.38
CA VAL A 20 -5.65 30.50 -9.01
C VAL A 20 -4.28 31.01 -8.59
N THR A 21 -3.24 30.18 -8.69
CA THR A 21 -1.88 30.51 -8.24
C THR A 21 -1.35 31.84 -8.82
N PRO A 22 -1.53 32.16 -10.12
CA PRO A 22 -1.08 33.44 -10.67
C PRO A 22 -1.75 34.69 -10.05
N GLU A 23 -2.98 34.56 -9.57
CA GLU A 23 -3.76 35.65 -8.95
C GLU A 23 -3.38 35.87 -7.47
N VAL A 24 -2.62 34.95 -6.86
CA VAL A 24 -2.21 35.09 -5.46
C VAL A 24 -1.06 36.07 -5.35
N GLN A 25 -1.29 37.19 -4.66
CA GLN A 25 -0.34 38.30 -4.59
C GLN A 25 0.89 38.06 -3.69
N THR A 26 0.83 37.08 -2.78
CA THR A 26 1.93 36.80 -1.86
C THR A 26 2.70 35.56 -2.29
N ALA A 27 4.04 35.59 -2.18
CA ALA A 27 4.90 34.45 -2.50
C ALA A 27 4.54 33.20 -1.66
N PHE A 28 4.20 33.39 -0.38
CA PHE A 28 3.73 32.29 0.48
C PHE A 28 2.44 31.67 -0.05
N GLY A 29 1.45 32.49 -0.43
CA GLY A 29 0.20 31.99 -0.98
C GLY A 29 0.34 31.32 -2.34
N GLN A 30 1.27 31.78 -3.18
CA GLN A 30 1.62 31.10 -4.44
C GLN A 30 2.20 29.72 -4.19
N SER A 31 3.12 29.59 -3.23
CA SER A 31 3.68 28.30 -2.82
C SER A 31 2.62 27.35 -2.27
N LEU A 32 1.76 27.83 -1.37
CA LEU A 32 0.69 27.02 -0.77
C LEU A 32 -0.34 26.55 -1.81
N SER A 33 -0.79 27.44 -2.70
CA SER A 33 -1.72 27.08 -3.78
C SER A 33 -1.08 26.15 -4.80
N GLY A 34 0.17 26.38 -5.18
CA GLY A 34 0.92 25.48 -6.06
C GLY A 34 1.03 24.07 -5.47
N MET A 35 1.35 23.97 -4.18
CA MET A 35 1.39 22.69 -3.47
C MET A 35 0.02 22.01 -3.43
N ALA A 36 -1.05 22.75 -3.13
CA ALA A 36 -2.41 22.22 -3.13
C ALA A 36 -2.82 21.70 -4.52
N GLY A 37 -2.46 22.41 -5.59
CA GLY A 37 -2.69 21.98 -6.97
C GLY A 37 -1.97 20.66 -7.27
N MET A 38 -0.69 20.57 -6.93
CA MET A 38 0.11 19.35 -7.12
C MET A 38 -0.41 18.16 -6.31
N LEU A 39 -0.80 18.37 -5.05
CA LEU A 39 -1.37 17.32 -4.20
C LEU A 39 -2.68 16.76 -4.77
N ASN A 40 -3.54 17.62 -5.34
CA ASN A 40 -4.75 17.15 -6.02
C ASN A 40 -4.43 16.24 -7.22
N LEU A 41 -3.40 16.57 -8.01
CA LEU A 41 -2.95 15.72 -9.10
C LEU A 41 -2.42 14.37 -8.61
N MET A 42 -1.68 14.35 -7.50
CA MET A 42 -1.18 13.11 -6.89
C MET A 42 -2.32 12.24 -6.34
N ILE A 43 -3.27 12.83 -5.61
CA ILE A 43 -4.43 12.08 -5.06
C ILE A 43 -5.28 11.49 -6.20
N ALA A 44 -5.43 12.21 -7.30
CA ALA A 44 -6.17 11.71 -8.46
C ALA A 44 -5.57 10.42 -9.04
N GLN A 45 -4.24 10.28 -9.02
CA GLN A 45 -3.56 9.07 -9.48
C GLN A 45 -3.76 7.89 -8.52
N GLU A 46 -3.80 8.15 -7.22
CA GLU A 46 -3.93 7.12 -6.19
C GLU A 46 -5.39 6.64 -6.01
N PHE A 47 -6.37 7.48 -6.33
CA PHE A 47 -7.78 7.19 -6.06
C PHE A 47 -8.23 5.81 -6.57
N ASP A 48 -7.86 5.44 -7.80
CA ASP A 48 -8.21 4.13 -8.37
C ASP A 48 -7.17 3.04 -8.05
N ARG A 49 -5.90 3.41 -7.85
CA ARG A 49 -4.80 2.44 -7.66
C ARG A 49 -4.75 1.87 -6.25
N MET A 50 -5.22 2.59 -5.24
CA MET A 50 -5.05 2.19 -3.83
C MET A 50 -5.72 0.85 -3.50
N ALA A 51 -6.96 0.65 -3.93
CA ALA A 51 -7.70 -0.58 -3.61
C ALA A 51 -7.08 -1.82 -4.29
N ASP A 52 -6.78 -1.71 -5.59
CA ASP A 52 -6.15 -2.77 -6.37
C ASP A 52 -4.76 -3.15 -5.82
N ARG A 53 -3.95 -2.12 -5.49
CA ARG A 53 -2.64 -2.32 -4.85
C ARG A 53 -2.78 -3.07 -3.52
N LEU A 54 -3.72 -2.68 -2.67
CA LEU A 54 -3.92 -3.32 -1.37
C LEU A 54 -4.40 -4.76 -1.49
N LEU A 55 -5.30 -5.06 -2.43
CA LEU A 55 -5.73 -6.43 -2.71
C LEU A 55 -4.55 -7.31 -3.17
N THR A 56 -3.75 -6.78 -4.11
CA THR A 56 -2.55 -7.46 -4.61
C THR A 56 -1.52 -7.71 -3.50
N GLU A 57 -1.25 -6.71 -2.67
CA GLU A 57 -0.34 -6.84 -1.53
C GLU A 57 -0.85 -7.84 -0.49
N ASN A 58 -2.14 -7.80 -0.13
CA ASN A 58 -2.71 -8.71 0.85
C ASN A 58 -2.61 -10.16 0.38
N ALA A 59 -2.94 -10.43 -0.89
CA ALA A 59 -2.83 -11.77 -1.47
C ALA A 59 -1.37 -12.27 -1.48
N ALA A 60 -0.42 -11.42 -1.85
CA ALA A 60 1.01 -11.77 -1.84
C ALA A 60 1.51 -12.11 -0.42
N ILE A 61 1.12 -11.31 0.59
CA ILE A 61 1.50 -11.57 1.98
C ILE A 61 0.89 -12.89 2.47
N VAL A 62 -0.39 -13.16 2.18
CA VAL A 62 -1.02 -14.43 2.58
C VAL A 62 -0.29 -15.63 1.97
N GLY A 63 0.03 -15.58 0.67
CA GLY A 63 0.80 -16.67 0.04
C GLY A 63 2.17 -16.90 0.68
N LEU A 64 2.88 -15.84 1.07
CA LEU A 64 4.14 -15.96 1.81
C LEU A 64 3.95 -16.57 3.20
N LEU A 65 2.90 -16.16 3.91
CA LEU A 65 2.60 -16.69 5.24
C LEU A 65 2.28 -18.18 5.17
N GLU A 66 1.46 -18.61 4.21
CA GLU A 66 1.13 -20.02 4.00
C GLU A 66 2.38 -20.86 3.71
N ASP A 67 3.26 -20.38 2.82
CA ASP A 67 4.51 -21.05 2.49
C ASP A 67 5.50 -21.10 3.67
N ALA A 68 5.48 -20.11 4.56
CA ALA A 68 6.32 -20.05 5.75
C ALA A 68 5.78 -20.89 6.92
N SER A 69 4.50 -21.28 6.89
CA SER A 69 3.83 -22.03 7.96
C SER A 69 4.60 -23.27 8.42
N PRO A 70 5.14 -24.13 7.54
CA PRO A 70 5.85 -25.35 7.97
C PRO A 70 7.15 -25.08 8.73
N LEU A 71 7.72 -23.87 8.63
CA LEU A 71 9.00 -23.50 9.23
C LEU A 71 8.85 -22.95 10.65
N VAL A 72 7.65 -22.48 11.02
CA VAL A 72 7.42 -21.77 12.29
C VAL A 72 6.78 -22.65 13.35
N ASP A 73 6.72 -22.16 14.59
CA ASP A 73 6.16 -22.89 15.72
C ASP A 73 4.62 -22.99 15.69
N PRO A 74 4.01 -23.97 16.38
CA PRO A 74 2.56 -24.19 16.33
C PRO A 74 1.68 -22.97 16.68
N PRO A 75 2.06 -22.11 17.65
CA PRO A 75 1.33 -20.86 17.90
C PRO A 75 1.27 -19.94 16.68
N LEU A 76 2.39 -19.76 15.97
CA LEU A 76 2.44 -18.90 14.80
C LEU A 76 1.77 -19.53 13.58
N GLN A 77 1.85 -20.86 13.42
CA GLN A 77 1.07 -21.60 12.43
C GLN A 77 -0.44 -21.36 12.57
N THR A 78 -0.94 -21.33 13.81
CA THR A 78 -2.37 -21.06 14.08
C THR A 78 -2.77 -19.65 13.65
N ARG A 79 -1.89 -18.66 13.87
CA ARG A 79 -2.12 -17.27 13.41
C ARG A 79 -2.08 -17.16 11.90
N ILE A 80 -1.15 -17.85 11.24
CA ILE A 80 -1.05 -17.94 9.78
C ILE A 80 -2.34 -18.54 9.19
N ALA A 81 -2.85 -19.63 9.76
CA ALA A 81 -4.06 -20.30 9.28
C ALA A 81 -5.32 -19.41 9.29
N ALA A 82 -5.34 -18.34 10.10
CA ALA A 82 -6.43 -17.36 10.12
C ALA A 82 -6.29 -16.26 9.05
N CYS A 83 -5.09 -16.06 8.50
CA CYS A 83 -4.78 -14.96 7.59
C CYS A 83 -5.56 -14.98 6.25
N PRO A 84 -5.88 -16.15 5.63
CA PRO A 84 -6.68 -16.17 4.41
C PRO A 84 -8.06 -15.52 4.53
N ALA A 85 -8.63 -15.44 5.74
CA ALA A 85 -9.90 -14.75 5.98
C ALA A 85 -9.81 -13.23 5.70
N GLU A 86 -8.62 -12.63 5.80
CA GLU A 86 -8.39 -11.22 5.50
C GLU A 86 -8.52 -10.89 4.00
N LEU A 87 -8.48 -11.91 3.12
CA LEU A 87 -8.72 -11.76 1.68
C LEU A 87 -10.21 -11.64 1.32
N GLN A 88 -11.10 -11.85 2.30
CA GLN A 88 -12.55 -11.74 2.15
C GLN A 88 -13.08 -10.60 3.02
N PRO A 89 -12.76 -9.33 2.69
CA PRO A 89 -13.18 -8.20 3.50
C PRO A 89 -14.70 -7.99 3.36
N ALA A 90 -15.32 -7.46 4.42
CA ALA A 90 -16.75 -7.11 4.41
C ALA A 90 -17.11 -6.07 3.32
N ASN A 91 -16.15 -5.27 2.89
CA ASN A 91 -16.28 -4.29 1.82
C ASN A 91 -14.89 -3.94 1.23
N TYR A 92 -14.88 -3.29 0.07
CA TYR A 92 -13.66 -2.88 -0.65
C TYR A 92 -13.25 -1.44 -0.37
N LEU A 93 -13.63 -0.87 0.78
CA LEU A 93 -13.15 0.45 1.17
C LEU A 93 -11.65 0.39 1.43
N VAL A 94 -10.92 1.41 0.97
CA VAL A 94 -9.45 1.50 1.16
C VAL A 94 -9.07 1.38 2.64
N SER A 95 -9.84 1.96 3.56
CA SER A 95 -9.60 1.85 5.01
C SER A 95 -9.72 0.41 5.52
N THR A 96 -10.70 -0.34 5.04
CA THR A 96 -10.91 -1.75 5.39
C THR A 96 -9.77 -2.62 4.83
N LEU A 97 -9.40 -2.41 3.58
CA LEU A 97 -8.28 -3.11 2.93
C LEU A 97 -6.93 -2.80 3.60
N GLN A 98 -6.72 -1.54 4.02
CA GLN A 98 -5.52 -1.13 4.76
C GLN A 98 -5.46 -1.79 6.14
N SER A 99 -6.58 -1.84 6.87
CA SER A 99 -6.62 -2.50 8.18
C SER A 99 -6.31 -4.00 8.08
N ALA A 100 -6.77 -4.66 7.00
CA ALA A 100 -6.39 -6.04 6.70
C ALA A 100 -4.90 -6.17 6.40
N ASN A 101 -4.34 -5.27 5.58
CA ASN A 101 -2.90 -5.21 5.29
C ASN A 101 -2.06 -5.05 6.57
N ASP A 102 -2.47 -4.18 7.49
CA ASP A 102 -1.75 -3.92 8.73
C ASP A 102 -1.72 -5.16 9.64
N ARG A 103 -2.83 -5.89 9.76
CA ARG A 103 -2.90 -7.15 10.50
C ARG A 103 -2.02 -8.23 9.88
N LEU A 104 -2.09 -8.40 8.54
CA LEU A 104 -1.26 -9.35 7.81
C LEU A 104 0.24 -9.04 7.97
N ARG A 105 0.62 -7.76 7.92
CA ARG A 105 2.01 -7.32 8.15
C ARG A 105 2.49 -7.57 9.57
N ALA A 106 1.63 -7.40 10.57
CA ALA A 106 1.97 -7.75 11.95
C ALA A 106 2.33 -9.24 12.08
N VAL A 107 1.56 -10.13 11.43
CA VAL A 107 1.90 -11.57 11.39
C VAL A 107 3.18 -11.81 10.61
N LEU A 108 3.39 -11.14 9.47
CA LEU A 108 4.61 -11.28 8.66
C LEU A 108 5.87 -10.88 9.43
N ILE A 109 5.79 -9.85 10.28
CA ILE A 109 6.91 -9.43 11.15
C ILE A 109 7.30 -10.57 12.10
N ASP A 110 6.32 -11.18 12.75
CA ASP A 110 6.56 -12.28 13.68
C ASP A 110 7.12 -13.52 12.96
N VAL A 111 6.60 -13.83 11.77
CA VAL A 111 7.13 -14.92 10.92
C VAL A 111 8.55 -14.64 10.49
N HIS A 112 8.84 -13.43 10.03
CA HIS A 112 10.19 -13.04 9.62
C HIS A 112 11.18 -13.15 10.79
N ALA A 113 10.79 -12.71 12.00
CA ALA A 113 11.60 -12.87 13.20
C ALA A 113 11.87 -14.36 13.53
N ALA A 114 10.87 -15.22 13.40
CA ALA A 114 11.03 -16.66 13.62
C ALA A 114 11.96 -17.30 12.57
N VAL A 115 11.73 -17.01 11.29
CA VAL A 115 12.52 -17.54 10.16
C VAL A 115 13.99 -17.15 10.27
N VAL A 116 14.30 -15.90 10.66
CA VAL A 116 15.69 -15.43 10.83
C VAL A 116 16.44 -16.16 11.93
N ALA A 117 15.74 -16.67 12.95
CA ALA A 117 16.34 -17.41 14.05
C ALA A 117 16.62 -18.89 13.70
N LEU A 118 16.06 -19.40 12.59
CA LEU A 118 16.20 -20.79 12.20
C LEU A 118 17.46 -21.00 11.32
N PRO A 119 18.25 -22.05 11.60
CA PRO A 119 19.31 -22.46 10.69
C PRO A 119 18.74 -23.23 9.49
N GLY A 120 19.45 -23.20 8.37
CA GLY A 120 19.19 -24.05 7.20
C GLY A 120 18.77 -23.30 5.94
N ASP A 121 18.92 -23.98 4.81
CA ASP A 121 18.71 -23.40 3.48
C ASP A 121 17.26 -22.98 3.23
N ASP A 122 16.29 -23.71 3.79
CA ASP A 122 14.87 -23.41 3.60
C ASP A 122 14.45 -22.13 4.33
N ALA A 123 14.98 -21.92 5.54
CA ALA A 123 14.79 -20.67 6.29
C ALA A 123 15.47 -19.48 5.57
N ALA A 124 16.68 -19.68 5.03
CA ALA A 124 17.39 -18.66 4.27
C ALA A 124 16.61 -18.25 3.00
N LYS A 125 16.12 -19.21 2.22
CA LYS A 125 15.29 -18.95 1.04
C LYS A 125 13.99 -18.24 1.40
N MET A 126 13.34 -18.64 2.49
CA MET A 126 12.12 -17.97 2.95
C MET A 126 12.39 -16.52 3.34
N ASN A 127 13.48 -16.26 4.07
CA ASN A 127 13.91 -14.91 4.42
C ASN A 127 14.14 -14.04 3.16
N GLU A 128 14.83 -14.56 2.14
CA GLU A 128 15.02 -13.84 0.87
C GLU A 128 13.70 -13.49 0.18
N ARG A 129 12.75 -14.44 0.12
CA ARG A 129 11.42 -14.20 -0.45
C ARG A 129 10.64 -13.12 0.30
N ILE A 130 10.74 -13.08 1.63
CA ILE A 130 10.13 -12.02 2.44
C ILE A 130 10.75 -10.66 2.08
N TRP A 131 12.08 -10.59 1.95
CA TRP A 131 12.76 -9.36 1.52
C TRP A 131 12.40 -8.92 0.10
N ASP A 132 12.24 -9.86 -0.83
CA ASP A 132 11.77 -9.58 -2.18
C ASP A 132 10.39 -8.91 -2.17
N GLU A 133 9.45 -9.44 -1.40
CA GLU A 133 8.10 -8.86 -1.31
C GLU A 133 8.10 -7.50 -0.59
N LEU A 134 8.95 -7.28 0.42
CA LEU A 134 9.08 -5.96 1.04
C LEU A 134 9.61 -4.90 0.04
N ARG A 135 10.55 -5.29 -0.83
CA ARG A 135 11.01 -4.45 -1.94
C ARG A 135 9.88 -4.19 -2.96
N GLU A 136 9.17 -5.23 -3.37
CA GLU A 136 8.07 -5.10 -4.33
C GLU A 136 6.92 -4.26 -3.79
N SER A 137 6.55 -4.42 -2.52
CA SER A 137 5.53 -3.57 -1.88
C SER A 137 5.93 -2.10 -1.88
N THR A 138 7.21 -1.79 -1.67
CA THR A 138 7.71 -0.41 -1.77
C THR A 138 7.61 0.10 -3.20
N ARG A 139 7.96 -0.72 -4.19
CA ARG A 139 7.83 -0.38 -5.61
C ARG A 139 6.38 -0.11 -6.01
N ARG A 140 5.43 -0.93 -5.57
CA ARG A 140 3.98 -0.75 -5.86
C ARG A 140 3.43 0.56 -5.30
N ARG A 141 3.98 1.03 -4.18
CA ARG A 141 3.60 2.29 -3.48
C ARG A 141 4.30 3.53 -4.04
N HIS A 142 5.21 3.38 -4.99
CA HIS A 142 5.94 4.50 -5.55
C HIS A 142 5.00 5.41 -6.35
N ILE A 143 4.89 6.67 -5.91
CA ILE A 143 4.13 7.71 -6.60
C ILE A 143 5.03 8.32 -7.68
N VAL A 144 4.60 8.21 -8.93
CA VAL A 144 5.30 8.83 -10.07
C VAL A 144 4.90 10.30 -10.12
N VAL A 145 5.82 11.18 -9.76
CA VAL A 145 5.64 12.62 -9.97
C VAL A 145 5.89 12.89 -11.47
N PRO A 146 4.88 13.37 -12.23
CA PRO A 146 5.11 13.81 -13.60
C PRO A 146 6.17 14.92 -13.59
N ARG A 147 7.22 14.76 -14.40
CA ARG A 147 8.21 15.81 -14.67
C ARG A 147 7.73 16.72 -15.78
#